data_AF-A0A946LEY0-F1
#
_entry.id   AF-A0A946LEY0-F1
#
_cell.length_a   1.000
_cell.length_b   1.000
_cell.length_c   1.000
_cell.angle_alpha   90.00
_cell.angle_beta   90.00
_cell.angle_gamma   90.00
#
_symmetry.space_group_name_H-M   'P 1'
#
loop_
_entity.id
_entity.type
_entity.pdbx_description
1 polymer ?
#
loop_
_entity_poly.entity_id
_entity_poly.type
_entity_poly.pdbx_seq_one_letter_code
_entity_poly.pdbx_strand_id
1 'polypeptide(L)' 'MSRDLRKYAKQTNVQLGVGALLVLFIVGDGLIYFIYGKGAAIMGLSCLLIGLAPILIIILLMLLLNWVVKLANRD' A
#
# COMPACT_ATOMS: atom_id res chain seq x y z
N MET A 1 27.03 20.61 -3.94
CA MET A 1 26.27 19.55 -3.24
C MET A 1 24.90 19.40 -3.91
N SER A 2 24.84 18.66 -5.02
CA SER A 2 23.59 18.43 -5.74
C SER A 2 22.74 17.45 -4.93
N ARG A 3 21.75 17.95 -4.20
CA ARG A 3 20.78 17.09 -3.52
C ARG A 3 19.89 16.50 -4.61
N ASP A 4 19.96 15.20 -4.81
CA ASP A 4 19.11 14.46 -5.77
C ASP A 4 17.62 14.64 -5.41
N LEU A 5 16.99 15.69 -5.95
CA LEU A 5 15.57 16.02 -5.74
C LEU A 5 14.66 14.85 -6.17
N ARG A 6 15.11 14.04 -7.14
CA ARG A 6 14.39 12.84 -7.61
C ARG A 6 14.25 11.75 -6.54
N LYS A 7 15.26 11.58 -5.68
CA LYS A 7 15.19 10.62 -4.56
C LYS A 7 14.24 11.10 -3.47
N TYR A 8 14.27 12.40 -3.17
CA TYR A 8 13.35 13.01 -2.20
C TYR A 8 11.89 12.95 -2.66
N ALA A 9 11.60 13.29 -3.93
CA ALA A 9 10.24 13.22 -4.46
C ALA A 9 9.65 11.79 -4.40
N LYS A 10 10.46 10.76 -4.69
CA LYS A 10 10.02 9.35 -4.56
C LYS A 10 9.69 8.98 -3.12
N GLN A 11 10.53 9.38 -2.16
CA GLN A 11 10.31 9.07 -0.75
C GLN A 11 9.06 9.76 -0.21
N THR A 12 8.87 11.05 -0.52
CA THR A 12 7.69 11.82 -0.10
C THR A 12 6.40 11.26 -0.71
N ASN A 13 6.41 10.86 -1.98
CA ASN A 13 5.24 10.26 -2.62
C ASN A 13 4.83 8.93 -1.98
N VAL A 14 5.79 8.10 -1.58
CA VAL A 14 5.48 6.85 -0.85
C VAL A 14 4.87 7.17 0.51
N GLN A 15 5.43 8.15 1.24
CA GLN A 15 4.92 8.56 2.54
C GLN A 15 3.48 9.13 2.45
N LEU A 16 3.22 9.96 1.44
CA LEU A 16 1.89 10.49 1.14
C LEU A 16 0.90 9.38 0.77
N GLY A 17 1.32 8.42 -0.07
CA GLY A 17 0.49 7.29 -0.45
C GLY A 17 0.11 6.42 0.76
N VAL A 18 1.08 6.09 1.60
CA VAL A 18 0.85 5.32 2.84
C VAL A 18 -0.01 6.10 3.83
N GLY A 19 0.24 7.40 4.01
CA GLY A 19 -0.55 8.26 4.89
C GLY A 19 -2.01 8.37 4.42
N ALA A 20 -2.23 8.58 3.12
CA ALA A 20 -3.57 8.62 2.55
C ALA A 20 -4.31 7.29 2.73
N LEU A 21 -3.62 6.16 2.52
CA LEU A 21 -4.20 4.83 2.72
C LEU A 21 -4.62 4.60 4.18
N LEU A 22 -3.78 4.98 5.14
CA LEU A 22 -4.10 4.86 6.57
C LEU A 22 -5.30 5.70 6.97
N VAL A 23 -5.37 6.95 6.51
CA VAL A 23 -6.53 7.81 6.76
C VAL A 23 -7.79 7.22 6.14
N LEU A 24 -7.72 6.70 4.92
CA LEU A 24 -8.86 6.09 4.24
C LEU A 24 -9.37 4.85 5.01
N PHE A 25 -8.48 3.95 5.42
CA PHE A 25 -8.86 2.76 6.20
C PHE A 25 -9.38 3.10 7.60
N ILE A 26 -8.76 4.03 8.32
CA ILE A 26 -9.14 4.33 9.71
C ILE A 26 -10.36 5.24 9.75
N VAL A 27 -10.31 6.37 9.04
CA VAL A 27 -11.35 7.40 9.09
C VAL A 27 -12.53 7.01 8.20
N GLY A 28 -12.27 6.46 7.01
CA GLY A 28 -13.33 6.03 6.10
C GLY A 28 -14.14 4.86 6.69
N ASP A 29 -13.47 3.76 7.02
CA ASP A 29 -14.12 2.58 7.56
C ASP A 29 -14.70 2.83 8.97
N GLY A 30 -14.01 3.65 9.79
CA GLY A 30 -14.51 4.08 11.09
C GLY A 30 -15.80 4.91 11.01
N LEU A 31 -15.91 5.78 10.01
CA LEU A 31 -17.14 6.55 9.78
C LEU A 31 -18.27 5.66 9.26
N ILE A 32 -17.96 4.69 8.40
CA ILE A 32 -18.93 3.69 7.93
C ILE A 32 -19.44 2.85 9.10
N TYR A 33 -18.55 2.42 9.99
CA TYR A 33 -18.91 1.68 11.20
C TYR A 33 -19.85 2.48 12.10
N PHE A 34 -19.59 3.78 12.27
CA PHE A 34 -20.41 4.65 13.11
C PHE A 34 -21.82 4.90 12.54
N ILE A 35 -21.94 5.04 11.21
CA ILE A 35 -23.23 5.40 10.56
C ILE A 35 -24.03 4.16 10.15
N TYR A 36 -23.40 3.18 9.52
CA TYR A 36 -24.08 2.03 8.89
C TYR A 36 -23.94 0.73 9.69
N GLY A 37 -23.15 0.74 10.78
CA GLY A 37 -22.94 -0.40 11.65
C GLY A 37 -21.94 -1.43 11.11
N LYS A 38 -21.83 -2.54 11.85
CA LYS A 38 -20.78 -3.55 11.68
C LYS A 38 -20.74 -4.22 10.29
N GLY A 39 -21.90 -4.51 9.70
CA GLY A 39 -21.97 -5.22 8.43
C GLY A 39 -21.41 -4.40 7.26
N ALA A 40 -21.71 -3.10 7.23
CA ALA A 40 -21.24 -2.20 6.19
C ALA A 40 -19.73 -1.94 6.30
N ALA A 41 -19.19 -1.83 7.52
CA ALA A 41 -17.75 -1.69 7.75
C ALA A 41 -16.97 -2.88 7.18
N ILE A 42 -17.41 -4.11 7.44
CA ILE A 42 -16.73 -5.32 6.91
C ILE A 42 -16.74 -5.34 5.38
N MET A 43 -17.85 -4.96 4.74
CA MET A 43 -17.89 -4.83 3.28
C MET A 43 -16.94 -3.73 2.77
N GLY A 44 -16.94 -2.55 3.41
CA GLY A 44 -16.01 -1.45 3.09
C GLY A 44 -14.55 -1.90 3.17
N LEU A 45 -14.17 -2.54 4.27
CA LEU A 45 -12.81 -3.02 4.50
C LEU A 45 -12.40 -4.07 3.47
N SER A 46 -13.30 -5.01 3.15
CA SER A 46 -13.04 -6.03 2.12
C SER A 46 -12.86 -5.42 0.73
N CYS A 47 -13.67 -4.41 0.37
CA CYS A 47 -13.58 -3.70 -0.89
C CYS A 47 -12.23 -2.97 -1.02
N LEU A 48 -11.81 -2.29 0.04
CA LEU A 48 -10.52 -1.59 0.07
C LEU A 48 -9.33 -2.57 -0.03
N LEU A 49 -9.40 -3.71 0.66
CA LEU A 49 -8.39 -4.77 0.55
C LEU A 49 -8.29 -5.34 -0.87
N ILE A 50 -9.42 -5.61 -1.53
CA ILE A 50 -9.44 -6.11 -2.90
C ILE A 50 -8.88 -5.06 -3.87
N GLY A 51 -9.23 -3.79 -3.70
CA GLY A 51 -8.66 -2.69 -4.49
C GLY A 51 -7.15 -2.52 -4.31
N LEU A 52 -6.62 -2.86 -3.13
CA LEU A 52 -5.19 -2.80 -2.82
C LEU A 52 -4.42 -4.05 -3.27
N ALA A 53 -5.11 -5.16 -3.49
CA ALA A 53 -4.54 -6.44 -3.94
C ALA A 53 -3.64 -6.31 -5.18
N PRO A 54 -4.03 -5.65 -6.31
CA PRO A 54 -3.15 -5.56 -7.48
C PRO A 54 -1.82 -4.86 -7.19
N ILE A 55 -1.84 -3.82 -6.34
CA ILE A 55 -0.61 -3.10 -5.95
C ILE A 55 0.31 -4.03 -5.15
N LEU A 56 -0.25 -4.75 -4.18
CA LEU A 56 0.51 -5.71 -3.37
C LEU A 56 1.07 -6.84 -4.23
N ILE A 57 0.30 -7.36 -5.19
CA ILE A 57 0.75 -8.41 -6.11
C ILE A 57 1.95 -7.94 -6.93
N ILE A 58 1.89 -6.73 -7.49
CA ILE A 58 3.01 -6.18 -8.28
C ILE A 58 4.29 -6.06 -7.43
N ILE A 59 4.18 -5.53 -6.21
CA ILE A 59 5.32 -5.41 -5.29
C ILE A 59 5.87 -6.78 -4.92
N LEU A 60 4.98 -7.73 -4.63
CA LEU A 60 5.35 -9.10 -4.27
C LEU A 60 6.09 -9.79 -5.43
N LEU A 61 5.60 -9.65 -6.66
CA LEU A 61 6.25 -10.18 -7.85
C LEU A 61 7.63 -9.56 -8.06
N MET A 62 7.78 -8.24 -7.91
CA MET A 62 9.09 -7.59 -7.99
C MET A 62 10.07 -8.10 -6.92
N LEU A 63 9.60 -8.28 -5.68
CA LEU A 63 10.41 -8.82 -4.59
C LEU A 63 10.80 -10.27 -4.87
N LEU A 64 9.87 -11.09 -5.34
CA LEU A 64 10.08 -12.51 -5.64
C LEU A 64 11.11 -12.67 -6.77
N LEU A 65 10.98 -11.90 -7.85
CA LEU A 65 11.96 -11.88 -8.93
C LEU A 65 13.36 -11.48 -8.42
N ASN A 66 13.45 -10.42 -7.61
CA ASN A 66 14.72 -10.00 -7.04
C ASN A 66 15.32 -11.07 -6.11
N TRP A 67 14.48 -11.77 -5.36
CA TRP A 67 14.90 -12.85 -4.46
C TRP A 67 15.42 -14.06 -5.23
N VAL A 68 14.73 -14.46 -6.30
CA VAL A 68 15.14 -15.54 -7.20
C VAL A 68 16.44 -15.19 -7.92
N VAL A 69 16.58 -13.98 -8.45
CA VAL A 69 17.82 -13.52 -9.09
C VAL A 69 18.98 -13.51 -8.09
N LYS A 70 18.75 -13.05 -6.86
CA LYS A 70 19.78 -13.04 -5.81
C LYS A 70 20.17 -14.45 -5.35
N LEU A 71 19.24 -15.40 -5.41
CA LEU A 71 19.52 -16.82 -5.13
C LEU A 71 20.32 -17.45 -6.27
N ALA A 72 20.00 -17.13 -7.52
CA ALA A 72 20.67 -17.67 -8.70
C ALA A 72 22.07 -17.08 -8.93
N ASN A 73 22.30 -15.82 -8.53
CA ASN A 73 23.58 -15.13 -8.67
C ASN A 73 24.48 -15.29 -7.43
N ARG A 74 24.25 -16.34 -6.64
CA ARG A 74 24.97 -16.65 -5.39
C ARG A 74 26.09 -17.70 -5.62
N ASP A 75 26.67 -17.70 -6.83
CA ASP A 75 27.89 -18.40 -7.22
C ASP A 75 29.09 -17.45 -7.24
#